data_AF-A0A0A2VAC4-F1
#
_entry.id   AF-A0A0A2VAC4-F1
#
_cell.length_a   1.000
_cell.length_b   1.000
_cell.length_c   1.000
_cell.angle_alpha   90.00
_cell.angle_beta   90.00
_cell.angle_gamma   90.00
#
_symmetry.space_group_name_H-M   'P 1'
#
loop_
_entity.id
_entity.type
_entity.pdbx_description
1 polymer ?
#
loop_
_entity_poly.entity_id
_entity_poly.type
_entity_poly.pdbx_seq_one_letter_code
_entity_poly.pdbx_strand_id
1 'polypeptide(L)'
;MSLPSVFALKTLLIPINNEYQITLVSFFSHSIFDIFSIPSPTKMAFDHELAAKLAEKAIAAAQTGVKMNINENEISQLVLSIFAIGLNTIPVVGGVISSFATLLGLAIFPAPSADPWTKVSERVEALIGKKLEEHQVKALQSRMEGFKLNANEYAKVWKIYNDAAPDKKKEHAELLRTHHVGFLTMMRVSIPEFQVDTYAALTLPLFAQAANLHLTLLADGIKHGLDWGYPQEYVDNIMPDEFKRMTASGNAARDMAAIQSRADNTELELLKGAIEAAERLGVAPELIAMWKEAYSTFIEQFATRAKRSTLDYVSHAKRYYTEGRKQVKPYEWVKDAGKPHYGNGHSEGLALQTYADYDLEMLENVLNYAEFWPYLTGESKMPESSLLNLDREVFRGPYIRYTENAPWSATSPPPVTKRTDRITAVHLCVSEDVRSLQVKYGDTWGPKFGECRKPEIESRSFELQPDEYIENVDIVYGHKLGQLQFTTNKGTVHGPYGDPRHADVSLAVNHTGYALTSMYSTHYERNDPEGIEGIFFGFRPLLTAKTD
;
A
#
# COMPACT_ATOMS: atom_id res chain seq x y z
N MET A 1 9.23 -14.27 55.56
CA MET A 1 10.61 -14.80 55.55
C MET A 1 11.01 -15.04 54.10
N SER A 2 11.95 -14.21 53.63
CA SER A 2 12.83 -14.26 52.44
C SER A 2 12.33 -14.81 51.07
N LEU A 3 12.17 -13.87 50.12
CA LEU A 3 12.71 -13.93 48.75
C LEU A 3 14.20 -13.44 48.77
N PRO A 4 14.95 -13.35 47.64
CA PRO A 4 15.37 -14.36 46.65
C PRO A 4 16.92 -14.36 46.45
N SER A 5 17.50 -15.34 45.73
CA SER A 5 18.96 -15.40 45.47
C SER A 5 19.32 -14.92 44.05
N VAL A 6 20.21 -13.93 44.01
CA VAL A 6 20.78 -13.23 42.85
C VAL A 6 21.90 -14.06 42.20
N PHE A 7 21.95 -14.11 40.87
CA PHE A 7 23.12 -14.58 40.11
C PHE A 7 24.25 -13.54 40.22
N ALA A 8 25.35 -13.90 40.87
CA ALA A 8 26.54 -13.07 41.01
C ALA A 8 27.54 -13.38 39.88
N LEU A 9 27.88 -12.36 39.08
CA LEU A 9 29.07 -12.35 38.22
C LEU A 9 30.32 -12.38 39.13
N LYS A 10 31.12 -13.45 39.06
CA LYS A 10 32.43 -13.50 39.72
C LYS A 10 33.49 -12.94 38.77
N THR A 11 33.85 -11.67 38.95
CA THR A 11 35.06 -11.09 38.38
C THR A 11 36.26 -11.53 39.23
N LEU A 12 37.15 -12.36 38.67
CA LEU A 12 38.40 -12.72 39.32
C LEU A 12 39.47 -11.68 38.95
N LEU A 13 39.83 -10.80 39.89
CA LEU A 13 40.96 -9.89 39.77
C LEU A 13 42.24 -10.63 40.22
N ILE A 14 43.19 -10.82 39.31
CA ILE A 14 44.57 -11.21 39.62
C ILE A 14 45.46 -10.01 39.23
N PRO A 15 46.25 -9.42 40.14
CA PRO A 15 47.12 -8.31 39.81
C PRO A 15 48.47 -8.84 39.31
N ILE A 16 48.79 -8.64 38.03
CA ILE A 16 50.17 -8.74 37.54
C ILE A 16 50.43 -7.59 36.56
N ASN A 17 51.60 -6.97 36.73
CA ASN A 17 52.10 -5.75 36.10
C ASN A 17 52.03 -5.75 34.57
N ASN A 18 51.71 -4.56 34.05
CA ASN A 18 52.03 -3.98 32.74
C ASN A 18 51.98 -4.89 31.50
N GLU A 19 51.04 -4.48 30.63
CA GLU A 19 50.87 -4.85 29.23
C GLU A 19 50.03 -6.10 28.90
N TYR A 20 49.16 -5.87 27.90
CA TYR A 20 48.57 -6.79 26.93
C TYR A 20 47.11 -7.25 27.06
N GLN A 21 46.40 -6.99 25.96
CA GLN A 21 45.61 -7.93 25.13
C GLN A 21 44.74 -8.95 25.87
N ILE A 22 43.44 -8.84 25.68
CA ILE A 22 42.48 -9.90 26.02
C ILE A 22 42.49 -10.93 24.88
N THR A 23 43.15 -12.06 25.11
CA THR A 23 43.00 -13.29 24.32
C THR A 23 41.92 -14.16 24.95
N LEU A 24 40.81 -14.38 24.25
CA LEU A 24 39.76 -15.33 24.66
C LEU A 24 40.15 -16.74 24.22
N VAL A 25 40.49 -17.59 25.20
CA VAL A 25 40.73 -19.03 25.02
C VAL A 25 39.40 -19.77 25.17
N SER A 26 38.95 -20.47 24.13
CA SER A 26 37.77 -21.35 24.20
C SER A 26 38.16 -22.74 24.68
N PHE A 27 37.48 -23.24 25.71
CA PHE A 27 37.52 -24.65 26.11
C PHE A 27 36.34 -25.37 25.46
N PHE A 28 36.62 -26.30 24.55
CA PHE A 28 35.65 -27.25 24.02
C PHE A 28 35.50 -28.42 25.01
N SER A 29 34.29 -28.61 25.56
CA SER A 29 33.88 -29.90 26.12
C SER A 29 32.74 -30.47 25.27
N HIS A 30 33.01 -31.57 24.59
CA HIS A 30 32.03 -32.36 23.85
C HIS A 30 31.08 -33.07 24.82
N SER A 31 29.78 -32.78 24.74
CA SER A 31 28.71 -33.65 25.26
C SER A 31 27.39 -33.33 24.55
N ILE A 32 27.01 -34.25 23.66
CA ILE A 32 25.66 -34.67 23.25
C ILE A 32 24.53 -33.66 23.54
N PHE A 33 24.10 -32.96 22.49
CA PHE A 33 22.74 -32.44 22.37
C PHE A 33 22.19 -32.88 21.01
N ASP A 34 21.24 -33.81 21.07
CA ASP A 34 20.37 -34.11 19.94
C ASP A 34 19.60 -32.84 19.55
N ILE A 35 19.87 -32.43 18.32
CA ILE A 35 18.99 -31.79 17.32
C ILE A 35 17.59 -31.46 17.85
N PHE A 36 17.46 -30.28 18.46
CA PHE A 36 16.29 -29.44 18.24
C PHE A 36 16.74 -28.32 17.29
N SER A 37 16.58 -28.53 15.99
CA SER A 37 16.49 -27.41 15.06
C SER A 37 15.24 -26.63 15.43
N ILE A 38 15.40 -25.62 16.27
CA ILE A 38 14.41 -24.53 16.35
C ILE A 38 14.33 -23.99 14.92
N PRO A 39 13.16 -24.02 14.27
CA PRO A 39 13.02 -23.40 12.96
C PRO A 39 13.50 -21.96 13.09
N SER A 40 14.43 -21.55 12.23
CA SER A 40 14.68 -20.11 12.06
C SER A 40 13.32 -19.44 11.84
N PRO A 41 12.99 -18.34 12.51
CA PRO A 41 11.77 -17.61 12.20
C PRO A 41 11.80 -17.30 10.70
N THR A 42 10.83 -17.85 9.98
CA THR A 42 10.64 -17.63 8.54
C THR A 42 10.60 -16.13 8.32
N LYS A 43 11.52 -15.62 7.49
CA LYS A 43 11.61 -14.16 7.29
C LYS A 43 10.55 -13.78 6.27
N MET A 44 9.70 -12.81 6.61
CA MET A 44 8.79 -12.22 5.63
C MET A 44 9.62 -11.64 4.49
N ALA A 45 9.27 -11.99 3.26
CA ALA A 45 9.93 -11.55 2.05
C ALA A 45 8.88 -11.20 0.99
N PHE A 46 9.30 -10.41 0.00
CA PHE A 46 8.45 -10.17 -1.16
C PHE A 46 8.55 -11.35 -2.13
N ASP A 47 7.43 -11.72 -2.74
CA ASP A 47 7.46 -12.62 -3.88
C ASP A 47 8.05 -11.91 -5.09
N HIS A 48 9.36 -12.03 -5.26
CA HIS A 48 10.09 -11.37 -6.34
C HIS A 48 9.65 -11.80 -7.74
N GLU A 49 9.27 -13.06 -7.92
CA GLU A 49 8.77 -13.56 -9.21
C GLU A 49 7.42 -12.92 -9.55
N LEU A 50 6.52 -12.86 -8.56
CA LEU A 50 5.25 -12.18 -8.73
C LEU A 50 5.42 -10.67 -8.96
N ALA A 51 6.31 -10.01 -8.20
CA ALA A 51 6.61 -8.60 -8.38
C ALA A 51 7.11 -8.30 -9.79
N ALA A 52 8.06 -9.11 -10.29
CA ALA A 52 8.59 -8.98 -11.64
C ALA A 52 7.49 -9.18 -12.71
N LYS A 53 6.66 -10.22 -12.56
CA LYS A 53 5.54 -10.50 -13.47
C LYS A 53 4.50 -9.37 -13.49
N LEU A 54 4.15 -8.84 -12.32
CA LEU A 54 3.20 -7.73 -12.22
C LEU A 54 3.75 -6.45 -12.86
N ALA A 55 5.04 -6.16 -12.65
CA ALA A 55 5.69 -4.99 -13.23
C ALA A 55 6.06 -5.15 -14.71
N GLU A 56 6.05 -6.36 -15.26
CA GLU A 56 6.43 -6.65 -16.66
C GLU A 56 5.64 -5.77 -17.64
N LYS A 57 4.33 -5.56 -17.40
CA LYS A 57 3.50 -4.65 -18.20
C LYS A 57 4.05 -3.21 -18.21
N ALA A 58 4.48 -2.69 -17.05
CA ALA A 58 5.03 -1.34 -16.93
C ALA A 58 6.43 -1.24 -17.55
N ILE A 59 7.25 -2.28 -17.38
CA ILE A 59 8.59 -2.36 -17.98
C ILE A 59 8.46 -2.38 -19.51
N ALA A 60 7.59 -3.22 -20.06
CA ALA A 60 7.33 -3.30 -21.50
C ALA A 60 6.74 -1.99 -22.05
N ALA A 61 5.82 -1.35 -21.32
CA ALA A 61 5.27 -0.05 -21.66
C ALA A 61 6.36 1.04 -21.73
N ALA A 62 7.26 1.07 -20.74
CA ALA A 62 8.38 2.01 -20.72
C ALA A 62 9.34 1.81 -21.91
N GLN A 63 9.64 0.56 -22.25
CA GLN A 63 10.52 0.23 -23.39
C GLN A 63 9.88 0.56 -24.74
N THR A 64 8.59 0.25 -24.92
CA THR A 64 7.91 0.45 -26.20
C THR A 64 7.41 1.89 -26.39
N GLY A 65 7.19 2.63 -25.31
CA GLY A 65 6.51 3.93 -25.33
C GLY A 65 4.98 3.81 -25.46
N VAL A 66 4.44 2.60 -25.33
CA VAL A 66 2.99 2.33 -25.35
C VAL A 66 2.44 2.51 -23.95
N LYS A 67 1.33 3.24 -23.81
CA LYS A 67 0.67 3.43 -22.51
C LYS A 67 -0.04 2.14 -22.07
N MET A 68 -0.08 1.90 -20.75
CA MET A 68 -0.74 0.72 -20.19
C MET A 68 -2.26 0.83 -20.19
N ASN A 69 -2.92 -0.29 -20.47
CA ASN A 69 -4.36 -0.48 -20.25
C ASN A 69 -4.53 -1.33 -19.00
N ILE A 70 -4.78 -0.66 -17.87
CA ILE A 70 -4.99 -1.26 -16.55
C ILE A 70 -6.18 -0.57 -15.88
N ASN A 71 -6.95 -1.30 -15.08
CA ASN A 71 -8.07 -0.73 -14.33
C ASN A 71 -7.62 -0.19 -12.95
N GLU A 72 -8.49 0.58 -12.29
CA GLU A 72 -8.17 1.18 -10.97
C GLU A 72 -7.71 0.17 -9.91
N ASN A 73 -8.23 -1.07 -9.91
CA ASN A 73 -7.91 -2.10 -8.92
C ASN A 73 -6.53 -2.75 -9.17
N GLU A 74 -5.99 -2.64 -10.39
CA GLU A 74 -4.65 -3.16 -10.74
C GLU A 74 -3.53 -2.16 -10.39
N ILE A 75 -3.84 -0.86 -10.25
CA ILE A 75 -2.84 0.19 -10.05
C ILE A 75 -2.08 -0.01 -8.75
N SER A 76 -2.78 -0.29 -7.64
CA SER A 76 -2.11 -0.46 -6.34
C SER A 76 -1.11 -1.61 -6.35
N GLN A 77 -1.52 -2.77 -6.88
CA GLN A 77 -0.64 -3.94 -7.02
C GLN A 77 0.58 -3.64 -7.87
N LEU A 78 0.40 -2.91 -8.97
CA LEU A 78 1.49 -2.52 -9.84
C LEU A 78 2.46 -1.55 -9.16
N VAL A 79 1.96 -0.54 -8.44
CA VAL A 79 2.79 0.41 -7.68
C VAL A 79 3.59 -0.32 -6.60
N LEU A 80 2.97 -1.21 -5.83
CA LEU A 80 3.65 -2.01 -4.80
C LEU A 80 4.70 -2.93 -5.43
N SER A 81 4.43 -3.50 -6.60
CA SER A 81 5.38 -4.34 -7.33
C SER A 81 6.59 -3.54 -7.82
N ILE A 82 6.38 -2.33 -8.35
CA ILE A 82 7.45 -1.42 -8.76
C ILE A 82 8.32 -1.04 -7.56
N PHE A 83 7.70 -0.74 -6.40
CA PHE A 83 8.44 -0.47 -5.18
C PHE A 83 9.23 -1.68 -4.68
N ALA A 84 8.62 -2.88 -4.67
CA ALA A 84 9.30 -4.11 -4.29
C ALA A 84 10.52 -4.42 -5.17
N ILE A 85 10.43 -4.18 -6.49
CA ILE A 85 11.58 -4.26 -7.41
C ILE A 85 12.66 -3.24 -7.02
N GLY A 86 12.25 -2.01 -6.70
CA GLY A 86 13.16 -0.89 -6.45
C GLY A 86 14.00 -0.98 -5.17
N LEU A 87 13.67 -1.89 -4.26
CA LEU A 87 14.44 -2.18 -3.05
C LEU A 87 15.70 -3.05 -3.32
N ASN A 88 16.18 -3.14 -4.57
CA ASN A 88 17.40 -3.86 -4.98
C ASN A 88 17.38 -5.38 -4.72
N THR A 89 16.21 -5.99 -4.58
CA THR A 89 16.07 -7.42 -4.29
C THR A 89 15.89 -8.29 -5.54
N ILE A 90 15.76 -7.69 -6.72
CA ILE A 90 15.55 -8.42 -7.98
C ILE A 90 16.67 -8.05 -8.96
N PRO A 91 17.52 -9.00 -9.38
CA PRO A 91 18.39 -8.81 -10.52
C PRO A 91 17.50 -8.73 -11.77
N VAL A 92 17.10 -7.51 -12.16
CA VAL A 92 16.27 -7.31 -13.34
C VAL A 92 17.03 -7.81 -14.56
N VAL A 93 16.39 -8.72 -15.30
CA VAL A 93 16.89 -9.36 -16.51
C VAL A 93 17.26 -8.29 -17.54
N GLY A 94 18.55 -8.18 -17.86
CA GLY A 94 19.05 -7.52 -19.06
C GLY A 94 19.06 -5.99 -19.05
N GLY A 95 20.11 -5.37 -18.49
CA GLY A 95 20.74 -4.12 -18.97
C GLY A 95 19.93 -2.80 -19.03
N VAL A 96 18.61 -2.81 -18.87
CA VAL A 96 17.78 -1.61 -18.87
C VAL A 96 17.59 -1.17 -17.43
N ILE A 97 18.41 -0.22 -16.99
CA ILE A 97 18.12 0.53 -15.77
C ILE A 97 16.77 1.22 -16.01
N SER A 98 15.71 0.79 -15.31
CA SER A 98 14.42 1.48 -15.34
C SER A 98 14.40 2.60 -14.30
N SER A 99 14.10 3.83 -14.72
CA SER A 99 13.75 4.92 -13.79
C SER A 99 12.47 4.53 -13.05
N PHE A 100 12.48 4.59 -11.72
CA PHE A 100 11.28 4.27 -10.92
C PHE A 100 10.16 5.27 -11.17
N ALA A 101 10.51 6.56 -11.29
CA ALA A 101 9.54 7.60 -11.60
C ALA A 101 8.87 7.38 -12.98
N THR A 102 9.62 6.84 -13.95
CA THR A 102 9.07 6.46 -15.26
C THR A 102 8.05 5.32 -15.14
N LEU A 103 8.41 4.24 -14.43
CA LEU A 103 7.50 3.10 -14.24
C LEU A 103 6.23 3.52 -13.48
N LEU A 104 6.38 4.32 -12.42
CA LEU A 104 5.26 4.84 -11.64
C LEU A 104 4.38 5.78 -12.44
N GLY A 105 4.96 6.71 -13.20
CA GLY A 105 4.22 7.62 -14.06
C GLY A 105 3.31 6.87 -15.04
N LEU A 106 3.79 5.76 -15.62
CA LEU A 106 2.99 4.89 -16.47
C LEU A 106 1.88 4.15 -15.71
N ALA A 107 2.14 3.73 -14.46
CA ALA A 107 1.19 3.01 -13.62
C ALA A 107 0.04 3.91 -13.13
N ILE A 108 0.35 5.11 -12.68
CA ILE A 108 -0.66 6.02 -12.10
C ILE A 108 -1.37 6.85 -13.17
N PHE A 109 -0.84 6.93 -14.40
CA PHE A 109 -1.46 7.61 -15.53
C PHE A 109 -1.65 6.70 -16.76
N PRO A 110 -2.48 5.64 -16.67
CA PRO A 110 -2.77 4.74 -17.79
C PRO A 110 -3.54 5.42 -18.94
N ALA A 111 -3.69 4.74 -20.08
CA ALA A 111 -4.47 5.23 -21.24
C ALA A 111 -5.65 4.34 -21.63
N PRO A 112 -6.67 4.87 -22.36
CA PRO A 112 -7.24 6.22 -22.32
C PRO A 112 -8.55 6.26 -21.50
N SER A 113 -8.81 5.27 -20.65
CA SER A 113 -9.96 5.29 -19.74
C SER A 113 -9.85 6.46 -18.77
N ALA A 114 -11.00 7.02 -18.35
CA ALA A 114 -11.11 8.12 -17.39
C ALA A 114 -10.07 8.05 -16.27
N ASP A 115 -9.61 9.22 -15.82
CA ASP A 115 -8.64 9.35 -14.73
C ASP A 115 -9.03 8.44 -13.53
N PRO A 116 -8.24 7.38 -13.24
CA PRO A 116 -8.61 6.41 -12.21
C PRO A 116 -8.74 7.07 -10.83
N TRP A 117 -8.05 8.19 -10.62
CA TRP A 117 -8.06 8.92 -9.37
C TRP A 117 -9.34 9.71 -9.14
N THR A 118 -10.10 10.01 -10.19
CA THR A 118 -11.45 10.58 -10.05
C THR A 118 -12.36 9.59 -9.31
N LYS A 119 -12.36 8.32 -9.72
CA LYS A 119 -13.17 7.28 -9.05
C LYS A 119 -12.73 7.02 -7.61
N VAL A 120 -11.42 6.99 -7.36
CA VAL A 120 -10.86 6.87 -5.99
C VAL A 120 -11.34 8.03 -5.13
N SER A 121 -11.28 9.26 -5.65
CA SER A 121 -11.74 10.46 -4.94
C SER A 121 -13.25 10.39 -4.66
N GLU A 122 -14.07 10.01 -5.63
CA GLU A 122 -15.52 9.84 -5.47
C GLU A 122 -15.86 8.79 -4.38
N ARG A 123 -15.13 7.67 -4.33
CA ARG A 123 -15.30 6.66 -3.27
C ARG A 123 -14.96 7.21 -1.89
N VAL A 124 -13.86 7.95 -1.76
CA VAL A 124 -13.45 8.56 -0.48
C VAL A 124 -14.44 9.63 -0.04
N GLU A 125 -14.92 10.47 -0.95
CA GLU A 125 -15.97 11.46 -0.67
C GLU A 125 -17.26 10.78 -0.18
N ALA A 126 -17.66 9.67 -0.80
CA ALA A 126 -18.82 8.89 -0.39
C ALA A 126 -18.65 8.27 1.01
N LEU A 127 -17.48 7.68 1.29
CA LEU A 127 -17.16 7.05 2.56
C LEU A 127 -17.06 8.05 3.71
N ILE A 128 -16.54 9.26 3.46
CA ILE A 128 -16.45 10.35 4.45
C ILE A 128 -17.77 11.14 4.53
N GLY A 129 -18.63 11.05 3.52
CA GLY A 129 -19.87 11.84 3.44
C GLY A 129 -19.62 13.34 3.28
N LYS A 130 -18.50 13.73 2.68
CA LYS A 130 -18.13 15.12 2.38
C LYS A 130 -17.62 15.21 0.94
N LYS A 131 -17.84 16.35 0.31
CA LYS A 131 -17.33 16.64 -1.03
C LYS A 131 -16.38 17.81 -1.01
N LEU A 132 -15.42 17.78 -1.93
CA LEU A 132 -14.62 18.94 -2.27
C LEU A 132 -15.49 19.99 -2.96
N GLU A 133 -15.13 21.26 -2.74
CA GLU A 133 -15.76 22.35 -3.48
C GLU A 133 -15.31 22.33 -4.95
N GLU A 134 -16.16 22.80 -5.86
CA GLU A 134 -15.85 22.79 -7.30
C GLU A 134 -14.51 23.45 -7.64
N HIS A 135 -14.17 24.55 -6.95
CA HIS A 135 -12.90 25.24 -7.15
C HIS A 135 -11.70 24.41 -6.67
N GLN A 136 -11.85 23.60 -5.61
CA GLN A 136 -10.82 22.69 -5.10
C GLN A 136 -10.62 21.54 -6.07
N VAL A 137 -11.70 20.94 -6.56
CA VAL A 137 -11.66 19.89 -7.59
C VAL A 137 -10.90 20.36 -8.82
N LYS A 138 -11.26 21.53 -9.37
CA LYS A 138 -10.58 22.09 -10.55
C LYS A 138 -9.10 22.36 -10.31
N ALA A 139 -8.73 22.89 -9.14
CA ALA A 139 -7.33 23.14 -8.79
C ALA A 139 -6.53 21.82 -8.74
N LEU A 140 -7.02 20.82 -8.02
CA LEU A 140 -6.34 19.53 -7.86
C LEU A 140 -6.24 18.76 -9.19
N GLN A 141 -7.31 18.77 -10.00
CA GLN A 141 -7.29 18.17 -11.35
C GLN A 141 -6.26 18.85 -12.26
N SER A 142 -6.18 20.18 -12.22
CA SER A 142 -5.16 20.93 -12.98
C SER A 142 -3.75 20.49 -12.61
N ARG A 143 -3.46 20.33 -11.30
CA ARG A 143 -2.16 19.83 -10.84
C ARG A 143 -1.89 18.39 -11.29
N MET A 144 -2.88 17.49 -11.20
CA MET A 144 -2.74 16.10 -11.64
C MET A 144 -2.47 15.99 -13.15
N GLU A 145 -3.13 16.80 -13.98
CA GLU A 145 -2.85 16.84 -15.43
C GLU A 145 -1.45 17.41 -15.72
N GLY A 146 -0.99 18.40 -14.95
CA GLY A 146 0.40 18.87 -15.00
C GLY A 146 1.42 17.78 -14.66
N PHE A 147 1.15 16.97 -13.63
CA PHE A 147 1.99 15.83 -13.27
C PHE A 147 2.03 14.77 -14.35
N LYS A 148 0.87 14.43 -14.93
CA LYS A 148 0.77 13.48 -16.04
C LYS A 148 1.52 13.95 -17.27
N LEU A 149 1.43 15.23 -17.63
CA LEU A 149 2.16 15.78 -18.76
C LEU A 149 3.67 15.69 -18.53
N ASN A 150 4.16 16.11 -17.36
CA ASN A 150 5.58 15.98 -17.00
C ASN A 150 6.04 14.51 -16.96
N ALA A 151 5.27 13.60 -16.37
CA ALA A 151 5.59 12.18 -16.31
C ALA A 151 5.70 11.55 -17.70
N ASN A 152 4.77 11.88 -18.61
CA ASN A 152 4.82 11.39 -19.99
C ASN A 152 6.06 11.90 -20.74
N GLU A 153 6.38 13.20 -20.61
CA GLU A 153 7.58 13.75 -21.26
C GLU A 153 8.87 13.23 -20.64
N TYR A 154 8.92 13.09 -19.31
CA TYR A 154 10.06 12.51 -18.60
C TYR A 154 10.33 11.07 -19.05
N ALA A 155 9.29 10.23 -19.16
CA ALA A 155 9.40 8.87 -19.68
C ALA A 155 9.96 8.82 -21.11
N LYS A 156 9.54 9.74 -21.99
CA LYS A 156 10.05 9.84 -23.36
C LYS A 156 11.54 10.21 -23.37
N VAL A 157 11.95 11.24 -22.64
CA VAL A 157 13.36 11.67 -22.63
C VAL A 157 14.27 10.68 -21.91
N TRP A 158 13.75 9.94 -20.92
CA TRP A 158 14.44 8.81 -20.30
C TRP A 158 14.77 7.73 -21.33
N LYS A 159 13.80 7.34 -22.15
CA LYS A 159 14.00 6.39 -23.25
C LYS A 159 15.04 6.90 -24.25
N ILE A 160 14.92 8.16 -24.69
CA ILE A 160 15.88 8.78 -25.61
C ILE A 160 17.30 8.74 -25.03
N TYR A 161 17.47 9.07 -23.75
CA TYR A 161 18.77 8.98 -23.08
C TYR A 161 19.30 7.54 -23.07
N ASN A 162 18.48 6.56 -22.75
CA ASN A 162 18.91 5.15 -22.66
C ASN A 162 19.27 4.54 -24.01
N ASP A 163 18.51 4.86 -25.05
CA ASP A 163 18.72 4.36 -26.41
C ASP A 163 19.84 5.12 -27.16
N ALA A 164 20.35 6.21 -26.57
CA ALA A 164 21.37 7.05 -27.18
C ALA A 164 22.70 6.31 -27.43
N ALA A 165 23.28 6.55 -28.60
CA ALA A 165 24.67 6.21 -28.89
C ALA A 165 25.64 6.96 -27.95
N PRO A 166 26.83 6.41 -27.65
CA PRO A 166 27.76 7.01 -26.69
C PRO A 166 28.14 8.48 -26.95
N ASP A 167 28.25 8.88 -28.22
CA ASP A 167 28.58 10.24 -28.65
C ASP A 167 27.43 11.25 -28.44
N LYS A 168 26.18 10.76 -28.36
CA LYS A 168 24.97 11.55 -28.08
C LYS A 168 24.51 11.49 -26.63
N LYS A 169 25.07 10.58 -25.84
CA LYS A 169 24.67 10.34 -24.44
C LYS A 169 24.72 11.60 -23.59
N LYS A 170 25.74 12.47 -23.76
CA LYS A 170 25.88 13.72 -23.01
C LYS A 170 24.81 14.77 -23.35
N GLU A 171 24.44 14.87 -24.63
CA GLU A 171 23.36 15.78 -25.08
C GLU A 171 22.02 15.34 -24.48
N HIS A 172 21.73 14.05 -24.55
CA HIS A 172 20.50 13.49 -23.99
C HIS A 172 20.49 13.46 -22.46
N ALA A 173 21.65 13.38 -21.80
CA ALA A 173 21.79 13.55 -20.36
C ALA A 173 21.33 14.95 -19.92
N GLU A 174 21.73 15.99 -20.66
CA GLU A 174 21.31 17.36 -20.37
C GLU A 174 19.80 17.54 -20.53
N LEU A 175 19.21 16.98 -21.60
CA LEU A 175 17.77 17.01 -21.81
C LEU A 175 17.02 16.27 -20.69
N LEU A 176 17.47 15.06 -20.33
CA LEU A 176 16.89 14.28 -19.25
C LEU A 176 16.96 15.03 -17.91
N ARG A 177 18.12 15.59 -17.56
CA ARG A 177 18.31 16.41 -16.36
C ARG A 177 17.36 17.59 -16.37
N THR A 178 17.20 18.27 -17.50
CA THR A 178 16.31 19.43 -17.66
C THR A 178 14.85 19.07 -17.32
N HIS A 179 14.34 17.98 -17.89
CA HIS A 179 13.00 17.48 -17.56
C HIS A 179 12.89 17.01 -16.11
N HIS A 180 13.92 16.37 -15.57
CA HIS A 180 13.94 15.95 -14.17
C HIS A 180 13.84 17.14 -13.21
N VAL A 181 14.65 18.19 -13.41
CA VAL A 181 14.60 19.41 -12.57
C VAL A 181 13.23 20.06 -12.64
N GLY A 182 12.70 20.25 -13.84
CA GLY A 182 11.39 20.87 -14.06
C GLY A 182 10.26 20.08 -13.38
N PHE A 183 10.25 18.76 -13.57
CA PHE A 183 9.25 17.88 -12.96
C PHE A 183 9.38 17.83 -11.44
N LEU A 184 10.58 17.62 -10.91
CA LEU A 184 10.83 17.58 -9.48
C LEU A 184 10.39 18.87 -8.80
N THR A 185 10.67 20.03 -9.41
CA THR A 185 10.25 21.31 -8.84
C THR A 185 8.74 21.52 -8.91
N MET A 186 8.09 21.07 -9.99
CA MET A 186 6.64 21.07 -10.09
C MET A 186 5.99 20.26 -8.96
N MET A 187 6.57 19.10 -8.61
CA MET A 187 6.09 18.31 -7.47
C MET A 187 6.22 19.09 -6.16
N ARG A 188 7.39 19.71 -5.90
CA ARG A 188 7.65 20.48 -4.66
C ARG A 188 6.62 21.58 -4.42
N VAL A 189 6.30 22.37 -5.45
CA VAL A 189 5.39 23.52 -5.30
C VAL A 189 3.93 23.13 -5.25
N SER A 190 3.56 21.98 -5.83
CA SER A 190 2.16 21.56 -5.99
C SER A 190 1.66 20.65 -4.88
N ILE A 191 2.52 19.80 -4.28
CA ILE A 191 2.13 18.87 -3.21
C ILE A 191 1.39 19.55 -2.03
N PRO A 192 1.77 20.75 -1.58
CA PRO A 192 1.05 21.42 -0.49
C PRO A 192 -0.45 21.64 -0.74
N GLU A 193 -0.90 21.72 -2.00
CA GLU A 193 -2.33 21.88 -2.34
C GLU A 193 -3.16 20.63 -1.99
N PHE A 194 -2.53 19.46 -1.97
CA PHE A 194 -3.16 18.19 -1.57
C PHE A 194 -3.16 17.97 -0.05
N GLN A 195 -2.46 18.82 0.69
CA GLN A 195 -2.23 18.68 2.13
C GLN A 195 -2.99 19.70 2.98
N VAL A 196 -3.93 20.45 2.39
CA VAL A 196 -4.66 21.49 3.11
C VAL A 196 -5.52 20.88 4.21
N ASP A 197 -5.26 21.27 5.45
CA ASP A 197 -5.81 20.63 6.66
C ASP A 197 -7.34 20.41 6.64
N THR A 198 -8.11 21.31 6.02
CA THR A 198 -9.58 21.24 5.99
C THR A 198 -10.13 20.12 5.11
N TYR A 199 -9.36 19.65 4.13
CA TYR A 199 -9.78 18.60 3.19
C TYR A 199 -8.71 17.52 2.95
N ALA A 200 -7.59 17.53 3.67
CA ALA A 200 -6.49 16.58 3.50
C ALA A 200 -6.90 15.10 3.68
N ALA A 201 -7.94 14.81 4.46
CA ALA A 201 -8.51 13.46 4.55
C ALA A 201 -9.20 13.01 3.25
N LEU A 202 -9.85 13.93 2.52
CA LEU A 202 -10.50 13.66 1.23
C LEU A 202 -9.46 13.48 0.11
N THR A 203 -8.40 14.28 0.14
CA THR A 203 -7.37 14.29 -0.90
C THR A 203 -6.22 13.33 -0.63
N LEU A 204 -6.31 12.51 0.42
CA LEU A 204 -5.20 11.66 0.87
C LEU A 204 -4.69 10.68 -0.21
N PRO A 205 -5.54 10.01 -1.00
CA PRO A 205 -5.06 9.19 -2.11
C PRO A 205 -4.31 9.98 -3.18
N LEU A 206 -4.80 11.16 -3.56
CA LEU A 206 -4.15 12.04 -4.53
C LEU A 206 -2.79 12.52 -4.01
N PHE A 207 -2.74 12.91 -2.73
CA PHE A 207 -1.50 13.24 -2.04
C PHE A 207 -0.51 12.08 -2.12
N ALA A 208 -0.94 10.85 -1.84
CA ALA A 208 -0.07 9.68 -1.87
C ALA A 208 0.52 9.42 -3.26
N GLN A 209 -0.25 9.63 -4.34
CA GLN A 209 0.28 9.52 -5.71
C GLN A 209 1.31 10.61 -6.02
N ALA A 210 1.06 11.85 -5.59
CA ALA A 210 2.02 12.93 -5.74
C ALA A 210 3.30 12.64 -4.92
N ALA A 211 3.17 12.11 -3.70
CA ALA A 211 4.30 11.68 -2.88
C ALA A 211 5.09 10.54 -3.54
N ASN A 212 4.41 9.54 -4.11
CA ASN A 212 5.02 8.43 -4.85
C ASN A 212 5.93 8.95 -5.98
N LEU A 213 5.42 9.87 -6.82
CA LEU A 213 6.19 10.48 -7.90
C LEU A 213 7.37 11.30 -7.36
N HIS A 214 7.13 12.15 -6.36
CA HIS A 214 8.16 13.01 -5.82
C HIS A 214 9.34 12.20 -5.25
N LEU A 215 9.04 11.22 -4.40
CA LEU A 215 10.05 10.42 -3.74
C LEU A 215 10.82 9.53 -4.72
N THR A 216 10.19 9.08 -5.81
CA THR A 216 10.89 8.30 -6.84
C THR A 216 11.70 9.13 -7.80
N LEU A 217 11.30 10.37 -8.10
CA LEU A 217 12.17 11.34 -8.77
C LEU A 217 13.42 11.61 -7.92
N LEU A 218 13.25 11.85 -6.62
CA LEU A 218 14.39 12.00 -5.71
C LEU A 218 15.27 10.75 -5.70
N ALA A 219 14.69 9.55 -5.60
CA ALA A 219 15.45 8.31 -5.61
C ALA A 219 16.21 8.09 -6.93
N ASP A 220 15.60 8.38 -8.09
CA ASP A 220 16.26 8.28 -9.39
C ASP A 220 17.41 9.30 -9.49
N GLY A 221 17.18 10.56 -9.06
CA GLY A 221 18.20 11.61 -9.02
C GLY A 221 19.37 11.31 -8.09
N ILE A 222 19.12 10.67 -6.93
CA ILE A 222 20.18 10.21 -6.01
C ILE A 222 21.01 9.10 -6.65
N LYS A 223 20.37 8.13 -7.31
CA LYS A 223 21.04 6.96 -7.89
C LYS A 223 21.81 7.27 -9.17
N HIS A 224 21.33 8.21 -9.98
CA HIS A 224 21.80 8.41 -11.36
C HIS A 224 22.13 9.86 -11.70
N GLY A 225 21.91 10.81 -10.80
CA GLY A 225 22.02 12.24 -11.10
C GLY A 225 23.39 12.68 -11.59
N LEU A 226 24.47 12.04 -11.12
CA LEU A 226 25.83 12.33 -11.59
C LEU A 226 26.00 12.00 -13.08
N ASP A 227 25.44 10.88 -13.54
CA ASP A 227 25.47 10.47 -14.95
C ASP A 227 24.67 11.43 -15.85
N TRP A 228 23.70 12.13 -15.27
CA TRP A 228 22.91 13.15 -15.95
C TRP A 228 23.54 14.55 -15.88
N GLY A 229 24.65 14.69 -15.14
CA GLY A 229 25.39 15.94 -14.99
C GLY A 229 24.88 16.86 -13.88
N TYR A 230 24.20 16.34 -12.84
CA TYR A 230 23.94 17.13 -11.64
C TYR A 230 25.25 17.48 -10.90
N PRO A 231 25.30 18.63 -10.19
CA PRO A 231 26.40 18.92 -9.29
C PRO A 231 26.53 17.86 -8.18
N GLN A 232 27.76 17.46 -7.85
CA GLN A 232 28.04 16.45 -6.81
C GLN A 232 27.38 16.81 -5.46
N GLU A 233 27.49 18.06 -5.03
CA GLU A 233 26.86 18.53 -3.79
C GLU A 233 25.35 18.28 -3.76
N TYR A 234 24.68 18.42 -4.92
CA TYR A 234 23.25 18.23 -5.03
C TYR A 234 22.84 16.76 -4.90
N VAL A 235 23.62 15.86 -5.52
CA VAL A 235 23.37 14.41 -5.48
C VAL A 235 23.72 13.81 -4.13
N ASP A 236 24.84 14.19 -3.53
CA ASP A 236 25.34 13.56 -2.31
C ASP A 236 24.67 14.09 -1.04
N ASN A 237 24.14 15.32 -1.06
CA ASN A 237 23.62 15.99 0.14
C ASN A 237 22.19 16.49 -0.04
N ILE A 238 21.94 17.36 -1.03
CA ILE A 238 20.66 18.09 -1.09
C ILE A 238 19.46 17.16 -1.35
N MET A 239 19.52 16.30 -2.38
CA MET A 239 18.44 15.34 -2.66
C MET A 239 18.26 14.29 -1.56
N PRO A 240 19.33 13.65 -1.02
CA PRO A 240 19.20 12.75 0.12
C PRO A 240 18.62 13.41 1.36
N ASP A 241 19.01 14.65 1.68
CA ASP A 241 18.48 15.39 2.82
C ASP A 241 17.00 15.71 2.63
N GLU A 242 16.58 16.09 1.43
CA GLU A 242 15.16 16.27 1.12
C GLU A 242 14.38 14.97 1.26
N PHE A 243 14.87 13.88 0.67
CA PHE A 243 14.25 12.58 0.79
C PHE A 243 14.06 12.17 2.25
N LYS A 244 15.10 12.33 3.07
CA LYS A 244 15.06 12.05 4.52
C LYS A 244 14.05 12.95 5.24
N ARG A 245 14.00 14.25 4.95
CA ARG A 245 13.00 15.15 5.55
C ARG A 245 11.56 14.75 5.22
N MET A 246 11.31 14.25 4.01
CA MET A 246 9.97 13.86 3.57
C MET A 246 9.56 12.47 4.06
N THR A 247 10.49 11.66 4.58
CA THR A 247 10.22 10.26 4.95
C THR A 247 10.57 9.89 6.39
N ALA A 248 11.34 10.72 7.10
CA ALA A 248 11.68 10.53 8.50
C ALA A 248 10.62 11.16 9.41
N SER A 249 10.26 10.46 10.49
CA SER A 249 9.22 10.90 11.41
C SER A 249 9.54 12.23 12.11
N GLY A 250 8.61 13.18 12.04
CA GLY A 250 8.37 14.27 13.02
C GLY A 250 9.60 15.04 13.52
N ASN A 251 10.24 14.55 14.59
CA ASN A 251 11.37 15.24 15.23
C ASN A 251 12.62 15.27 14.34
N ALA A 252 12.91 14.17 13.63
CA ALA A 252 14.08 14.09 12.74
C ALA A 252 13.96 15.03 11.53
N ALA A 253 12.74 15.22 11.01
CA ALA A 253 12.47 16.13 9.89
C ALA A 253 12.60 17.61 10.31
N ARG A 254 12.21 17.96 11.55
CA ARG A 254 12.27 19.34 12.07
C ARG A 254 13.70 19.83 12.29
N ASP A 255 14.61 18.96 12.73
CA ASP A 255 16.00 19.32 12.99
C ASP A 255 16.80 19.64 11.71
N MET A 256 16.30 19.20 10.54
CA MET A 256 16.92 19.45 9.23
C MET A 256 16.51 20.79 8.58
N ALA A 257 15.63 21.58 9.23
CA ALA A 257 15.13 22.85 8.69
C ALA A 257 16.22 23.93 8.50
N ALA A 258 17.33 23.86 9.24
CA ALA A 258 18.45 24.79 9.11
C ALA A 258 19.27 24.59 7.81
N ILE A 259 19.22 23.40 7.21
CA ILE A 259 19.90 23.07 5.95
C ILE A 259 19.10 23.55 4.72
N GLN A 260 17.80 23.83 4.91
CA GLN A 260 16.84 24.12 3.85
C GLN A 260 17.19 25.37 3.01
N SER A 261 17.67 26.45 3.63
CA SER A 261 17.92 27.70 2.90
C SER A 261 19.02 27.58 1.85
N ARG A 262 20.02 26.73 2.07
CA ARG A 262 21.08 26.46 1.08
C ARG A 262 20.55 25.58 -0.05
N ALA A 263 19.72 24.59 0.29
CA ALA A 263 19.06 23.74 -0.69
C ALA A 263 18.13 24.54 -1.61
N ASP A 264 17.27 25.41 -1.05
CA ASP A 264 16.30 26.20 -1.80
C ASP A 264 16.99 27.11 -2.86
N ASN A 265 18.12 27.75 -2.53
CA ASN A 265 18.88 28.57 -3.50
C ASN A 265 19.44 27.73 -4.65
N THR A 266 20.03 26.58 -4.34
CA THR A 266 20.56 25.67 -5.36
C THR A 266 19.45 25.14 -6.27
N GLU A 267 18.29 24.80 -5.70
CA GLU A 267 17.12 24.34 -6.46
C GLU A 267 16.58 25.41 -7.41
N LEU A 268 16.52 26.68 -6.96
CA LEU A 268 16.11 27.81 -7.80
C LEU A 268 17.06 28.03 -8.97
N GLU A 269 18.38 28.01 -8.73
CA GLU A 269 19.37 28.16 -9.82
C GLU A 269 19.32 26.98 -10.80
N LEU A 270 19.12 25.76 -10.30
CA LEU A 270 18.92 24.59 -11.16
C LEU A 270 17.67 24.73 -12.02
N LEU A 271 16.53 25.16 -11.46
CA LEU A 271 15.30 25.34 -12.24
C LEU A 271 15.44 26.46 -13.26
N LYS A 272 16.05 27.58 -12.90
CA LYS A 272 16.34 28.67 -13.84
C LYS A 272 17.18 28.17 -15.01
N GLY A 273 18.28 27.46 -14.74
CA GLY A 273 19.12 26.86 -15.76
C GLY A 273 18.38 25.82 -16.60
N ALA A 274 17.47 25.04 -16.00
CA ALA A 274 16.63 24.09 -16.71
C ALA A 274 15.66 24.80 -17.67
N ILE A 275 15.03 25.92 -17.28
CA ILE A 275 14.15 26.71 -18.15
C ILE A 275 14.93 27.27 -19.35
N GLU A 276 16.12 27.83 -19.11
CA GLU A 276 16.99 28.34 -20.19
C GLU A 276 17.44 27.20 -21.14
N ALA A 277 17.80 26.04 -20.58
CA ALA A 277 18.14 24.86 -21.36
C ALA A 277 16.93 24.33 -22.16
N ALA A 278 15.73 24.35 -21.58
CA ALA A 278 14.50 23.89 -22.22
C ALA A 278 14.17 24.67 -23.48
N GLU A 279 14.31 26.00 -23.43
CA GLU A 279 14.13 26.88 -24.58
C GLU A 279 15.15 26.58 -25.68
N ARG A 280 16.42 26.36 -25.31
CA ARG A 280 17.48 25.98 -26.26
C ARG A 280 17.27 24.60 -26.88
N LEU A 281 16.78 23.64 -26.09
CA LEU A 281 16.62 22.24 -26.50
C LEU A 281 15.28 21.95 -27.20
N GLY A 282 14.42 22.96 -27.36
CA GLY A 282 13.16 22.83 -28.07
C GLY A 282 12.08 22.06 -27.30
N VAL A 283 12.09 22.14 -25.97
CA VAL A 283 11.03 21.58 -25.12
C VAL A 283 9.70 22.27 -25.44
N ALA A 284 8.59 21.54 -25.33
CA ALA A 284 7.26 22.05 -25.65
C ALA A 284 6.95 23.35 -24.87
N PRO A 285 6.44 24.42 -25.52
CA PRO A 285 6.19 25.71 -24.87
C PRO A 285 5.24 25.63 -23.67
N GLU A 286 4.25 24.74 -23.72
CA GLU A 286 3.33 24.49 -22.61
C GLU A 286 4.05 23.97 -21.35
N LEU A 287 5.05 23.10 -21.53
CA LEU A 287 5.84 22.55 -20.43
C LEU A 287 6.77 23.61 -19.84
N ILE A 288 7.39 24.43 -20.70
CA ILE A 288 8.21 25.57 -20.28
C ILE A 288 7.37 26.58 -19.48
N ALA A 289 6.15 26.88 -19.94
CA ALA A 289 5.25 27.80 -19.24
C ALA A 289 4.91 27.30 -17.83
N MET A 290 4.61 26.01 -17.69
CA MET A 290 4.39 25.37 -16.38
C MET A 290 5.63 25.46 -15.48
N TRP A 291 6.84 25.25 -16.01
CA TRP A 291 8.07 25.38 -15.23
C TRP A 291 8.34 26.83 -14.79
N LYS A 292 8.00 27.81 -15.62
CA LYS A 292 8.07 29.25 -15.27
C LYS A 292 7.07 29.62 -14.17
N GLU A 293 5.86 29.05 -14.20
CA GLU A 293 4.87 29.20 -13.12
C GLU A 293 5.39 28.58 -11.81
N ALA A 294 5.94 27.36 -11.88
CA ALA A 294 6.54 26.69 -10.74
C ALA A 294 7.71 27.49 -10.15
N TYR A 295 8.58 28.06 -11.00
CA TYR A 295 9.68 28.94 -10.58
C TYR A 295 9.17 30.16 -9.80
N SER A 296 8.12 30.81 -10.33
CA SER A 296 7.51 31.98 -9.69
C SER A 296 6.90 31.63 -8.34
N THR A 297 6.17 30.51 -8.28
CA THR A 297 5.58 29.98 -7.05
C THR A 297 6.64 29.62 -6.02
N PHE A 298 7.75 29.01 -6.45
CA PHE A 298 8.86 28.65 -5.57
C PHE A 298 9.47 29.91 -4.92
N ILE A 299 9.69 30.97 -5.71
CA ILE A 299 10.17 32.26 -5.19
C ILE A 299 9.20 32.83 -4.15
N GLU A 300 7.89 32.81 -4.41
CA GLU A 300 6.89 33.31 -3.46
C GLU A 300 6.88 32.51 -2.15
N GLN A 301 6.92 31.18 -2.23
CA GLN A 301 7.00 30.30 -1.06
C GLN A 301 8.28 30.54 -0.25
N PHE A 302 9.41 30.72 -0.94
CA PHE A 302 10.70 31.08 -0.32
C PHE A 302 10.63 32.45 0.37
N ALA A 303 10.13 33.47 -0.32
CA ALA A 303 10.06 34.84 0.17
C ALA A 303 9.15 34.99 1.39
N THR A 304 8.07 34.20 1.45
CA THR A 304 7.09 34.27 2.54
C THR A 304 7.41 33.35 3.71
N ARG A 305 8.38 32.43 3.57
CA ARG A 305 8.61 31.29 4.49
C ARG A 305 7.32 30.51 4.79
N ALA A 306 6.29 30.63 3.94
CA ALA A 306 4.93 30.21 4.26
C ALA A 306 4.58 28.88 3.59
N LYS A 307 3.73 28.11 4.29
CA LYS A 307 2.98 26.92 3.83
C LYS A 307 3.79 25.69 3.41
N ARG A 308 4.79 25.28 4.19
CA ARG A 308 5.23 23.87 4.17
C ARG A 308 4.58 23.13 5.33
N SER A 309 3.87 22.03 5.04
CA SER A 309 3.39 21.11 6.08
C SER A 309 4.56 20.78 7.00
N THR A 310 4.37 20.91 8.31
CA THR A 310 5.41 20.53 9.29
C THR A 310 5.54 19.03 9.48
N LEU A 311 4.67 18.26 8.82
CA LEU A 311 4.69 16.80 8.80
C LEU A 311 5.38 16.30 7.54
N ASP A 312 6.28 15.35 7.72
CA ASP A 312 6.77 14.47 6.67
C ASP A 312 5.61 13.67 6.04
N TYR A 313 5.84 13.07 4.88
CA TYR A 313 4.77 12.39 4.13
C TYR A 313 4.20 11.20 4.88
N VAL A 314 5.04 10.42 5.59
CA VAL A 314 4.58 9.25 6.37
C VAL A 314 3.68 9.71 7.51
N SER A 315 4.08 10.75 8.25
CA SER A 315 3.28 11.33 9.33
C SER A 315 1.99 11.97 8.82
N HIS A 316 2.02 12.63 7.66
CA HIS A 316 0.83 13.19 7.01
C HIS A 316 -0.17 12.08 6.66
N ALA A 317 0.30 11.02 5.99
CA ALA A 317 -0.50 9.85 5.63
C ALA A 317 -1.18 9.23 6.86
N LYS A 318 -0.41 8.92 7.91
CA LYS A 318 -0.93 8.28 9.14
C LYS A 318 -1.90 9.18 9.90
N ARG A 319 -1.63 10.48 9.98
CA ARG A 319 -2.51 11.45 10.62
C ARG A 319 -3.85 11.54 9.89
N TYR A 320 -3.83 11.81 8.59
CA TYR A 320 -5.08 12.06 7.86
C TYR A 320 -5.87 10.80 7.53
N TYR A 321 -5.24 9.63 7.52
CA TYR A 321 -5.95 8.36 7.63
C TYR A 321 -6.78 8.30 8.93
N THR A 322 -6.16 8.60 10.06
CA THR A 322 -6.83 8.58 11.37
C THR A 322 -7.93 9.63 11.46
N GLU A 323 -7.68 10.85 10.97
CA GLU A 323 -8.67 11.93 10.96
C GLU A 323 -9.81 11.67 9.97
N GLY A 324 -9.53 11.08 8.81
CA GLY A 324 -10.56 10.69 7.85
C GLY A 324 -11.43 9.56 8.39
N ARG A 325 -10.83 8.59 9.10
CA ARG A 325 -11.58 7.51 9.76
C ARG A 325 -12.61 8.02 10.76
N LYS A 326 -12.30 9.08 11.52
CA LYS A 326 -13.24 9.75 12.45
C LYS A 326 -14.42 10.42 11.74
N GLN A 327 -14.30 10.66 10.44
CA GLN A 327 -15.30 11.33 9.62
C GLN A 327 -16.09 10.36 8.75
N VAL A 328 -15.80 9.05 8.79
CA VAL A 328 -16.54 8.05 8.03
C VAL A 328 -18.04 8.19 8.30
N LYS A 329 -18.81 8.24 7.22
CA LYS A 329 -20.28 8.27 7.24
C LYS A 329 -20.78 6.85 6.96
N PRO A 330 -21.24 6.09 7.98
CA PRO A 330 -21.83 4.77 7.80
C PRO A 330 -22.88 4.71 6.69
N TYR A 331 -22.91 3.60 5.95
CA TYR A 331 -23.97 3.33 5.00
C TYR A 331 -25.33 3.32 5.72
N GLU A 332 -26.28 4.03 5.14
CA GLU A 332 -27.63 4.10 5.67
C GLU A 332 -28.47 2.98 5.07
N TRP A 333 -29.13 2.21 5.92
CA TRP A 333 -30.15 1.29 5.46
C TRP A 333 -31.39 2.08 5.02
N VAL A 334 -31.77 1.94 3.75
CA VAL A 334 -33.04 2.45 3.27
C VAL A 334 -34.13 1.44 3.59
N LYS A 335 -35.01 1.81 4.54
CA LYS A 335 -36.21 1.04 4.90
C LYS A 335 -37.10 0.84 3.67
N ASP A 336 -37.10 -0.36 3.12
CA ASP A 336 -38.07 -0.79 2.12
C ASP A 336 -39.27 -1.44 2.82
N ALA A 337 -40.49 -0.95 2.53
CA ALA A 337 -41.73 -1.49 3.06
C ALA A 337 -41.96 -2.96 2.66
N GLY A 338 -41.31 -3.45 1.60
CA GLY A 338 -41.33 -4.85 1.18
C GLY A 338 -40.29 -5.76 1.87
N LYS A 339 -39.36 -5.20 2.65
CA LYS A 339 -38.26 -5.95 3.30
C LYS A 339 -38.13 -5.64 4.80
N PRO A 340 -39.15 -5.98 5.62
CA PRO A 340 -39.22 -5.58 7.04
C PRO A 340 -38.20 -6.27 7.97
N HIS A 341 -37.42 -7.24 7.48
CA HIS A 341 -36.60 -8.13 8.32
C HIS A 341 -35.16 -7.63 8.60
N TYR A 342 -34.79 -6.44 8.10
CA TYR A 342 -33.42 -5.91 8.17
C TYR A 342 -33.18 -5.00 9.38
N GLY A 343 -33.58 -5.42 10.59
CA GLY A 343 -33.55 -4.61 11.83
C GLY A 343 -32.17 -4.12 12.31
N ASN A 344 -32.03 -3.81 13.61
CA ASN A 344 -30.84 -3.16 14.19
C ASN A 344 -29.49 -3.81 13.81
N GLY A 345 -29.42 -5.14 13.73
CA GLY A 345 -28.21 -5.85 13.31
C GLY A 345 -27.75 -5.47 11.90
N HIS A 346 -28.66 -5.16 10.98
CA HIS A 346 -28.30 -4.75 9.62
C HIS A 346 -27.66 -3.36 9.60
N SER A 347 -28.20 -2.42 10.37
CA SER A 347 -27.60 -1.08 10.53
C SER A 347 -26.21 -1.17 11.17
N GLU A 348 -26.01 -2.08 12.13
CA GLU A 348 -24.71 -2.34 12.74
C GLU A 348 -23.70 -2.93 11.73
N GLY A 349 -24.11 -3.93 10.96
CA GLY A 349 -23.32 -4.55 9.91
C GLY A 349 -22.89 -3.55 8.83
N LEU A 350 -23.85 -2.78 8.30
CA LEU A 350 -23.59 -1.71 7.33
C LEU A 350 -22.61 -0.68 7.86
N ALA A 351 -22.73 -0.28 9.13
CA ALA A 351 -21.81 0.68 9.71
C ALA A 351 -20.38 0.14 9.75
N LEU A 352 -20.16 -1.08 10.24
CA LEU A 352 -18.81 -1.66 10.27
C LEU A 352 -18.29 -2.02 8.88
N GLN A 353 -19.17 -2.32 7.92
CA GLN A 353 -18.81 -2.50 6.52
C GLN A 353 -18.20 -1.21 5.94
N THR A 354 -18.81 -0.04 6.19
CA THR A 354 -18.26 1.23 5.72
C THR A 354 -16.87 1.52 6.28
N TYR A 355 -16.61 1.17 7.54
CA TYR A 355 -15.27 1.30 8.13
C TYR A 355 -14.26 0.36 7.47
N ALA A 356 -14.64 -0.89 7.18
CA ALA A 356 -13.78 -1.84 6.48
C ALA A 356 -13.46 -1.35 5.05
N ASP A 357 -14.46 -0.83 4.33
CA ASP A 357 -14.28 -0.27 2.99
C ASP A 357 -13.37 0.98 3.02
N TYR A 358 -13.51 1.86 4.01
CA TYR A 358 -12.61 3.01 4.19
C TYR A 358 -11.17 2.59 4.53
N ASP A 359 -11.02 1.65 5.48
CA ASP A 359 -9.72 1.14 5.88
C ASP A 359 -9.03 0.48 4.68
N LEU A 360 -9.75 -0.28 3.86
CA LEU A 360 -9.23 -0.88 2.63
C LEU A 360 -8.80 0.18 1.61
N GLU A 361 -9.67 1.13 1.28
CA GLU A 361 -9.36 2.18 0.30
C GLU A 361 -8.09 2.97 0.68
N MET A 362 -7.93 3.28 1.97
CA MET A 362 -6.75 3.97 2.48
C MET A 362 -5.51 3.08 2.52
N LEU A 363 -5.65 1.79 2.81
CA LEU A 363 -4.53 0.86 2.78
C LEU A 363 -3.95 0.75 1.37
N GLU A 364 -4.80 0.52 0.39
CA GLU A 364 -4.39 0.30 -1.00
C GLU A 364 -3.85 1.55 -1.68
N ASN A 365 -4.37 2.73 -1.31
CA ASN A 365 -4.04 3.97 -2.02
C ASN A 365 -3.15 4.92 -1.23
N VAL A 366 -2.81 4.61 0.02
CA VAL A 366 -2.03 5.51 0.89
C VAL A 366 -1.04 4.74 1.76
N LEU A 367 -1.54 3.92 2.69
CA LEU A 367 -0.72 3.45 3.80
C LEU A 367 0.31 2.41 3.36
N ASN A 368 -0.03 1.53 2.43
CA ASN A 368 0.94 0.57 1.90
C ASN A 368 2.12 1.31 1.24
N TYR A 369 1.85 2.37 0.47
CA TYR A 369 2.92 3.20 -0.11
C TYR A 369 3.77 3.89 0.95
N ALA A 370 3.13 4.42 1.99
CA ALA A 370 3.81 5.08 3.09
C ALA A 370 4.80 4.17 3.84
N GLU A 371 4.56 2.86 3.86
CA GLU A 371 5.51 1.88 4.40
C GLU A 371 6.73 1.65 3.49
N PHE A 372 6.63 1.90 2.18
CA PHE A 372 7.78 1.84 1.25
C PHE A 372 8.63 3.10 1.24
N TRP A 373 8.00 4.27 1.41
CA TRP A 373 8.63 5.57 1.19
C TRP A 373 10.03 5.75 1.81
N PRO A 374 10.29 5.38 3.08
CA PRO A 374 11.62 5.58 3.69
C PRO A 374 12.75 4.75 3.06
N TYR A 375 12.43 3.76 2.22
CA TYR A 375 13.37 2.75 1.75
C TYR A 375 13.65 2.84 0.24
N LEU A 376 12.99 3.75 -0.50
CA LEU A 376 13.05 3.83 -1.97
C LEU A 376 14.45 4.14 -2.52
N THR A 377 15.33 4.78 -1.75
CA THR A 377 16.73 4.99 -2.13
C THR A 377 17.55 3.70 -2.12
N GLY A 378 17.09 2.66 -1.39
CA GLY A 378 17.84 1.41 -1.19
C GLY A 378 18.97 1.51 -0.17
N GLU A 379 19.16 2.68 0.47
CA GLU A 379 20.20 2.87 1.50
C GLU A 379 19.89 2.14 2.80
N SER A 380 18.60 1.94 3.09
CA SER A 380 18.11 1.29 4.30
C SER A 380 17.23 0.09 3.95
N LYS A 381 17.37 -0.99 4.73
CA LYS A 381 16.50 -2.16 4.62
C LYS A 381 15.17 -1.89 5.31
N MET A 382 14.10 -2.39 4.71
CA MET A 382 12.78 -2.35 5.32
C MET A 382 12.75 -3.22 6.60
N PRO A 383 12.29 -2.69 7.75
CA PRO A 383 12.19 -3.43 8.99
C PRO A 383 11.01 -4.42 8.96
N GLU A 384 11.09 -5.45 9.82
CA GLU A 384 10.02 -6.45 9.98
C GLU A 384 8.67 -5.82 10.29
N SER A 385 8.64 -4.70 11.03
CA SER A 385 7.39 -3.98 11.32
C SER A 385 6.71 -3.41 10.08
N SER A 386 7.47 -2.91 9.11
CA SER A 386 6.90 -2.40 7.85
C SER A 386 6.47 -3.54 6.94
N LEU A 387 7.23 -4.64 6.90
CA LEU A 387 6.80 -5.86 6.21
C LEU A 387 5.51 -6.43 6.81
N LEU A 388 5.37 -6.40 8.14
CA LEU A 388 4.15 -6.82 8.82
C LEU A 388 2.95 -5.93 8.47
N ASN A 389 3.18 -4.62 8.37
CA ASN A 389 2.14 -3.68 7.94
C ASN A 389 1.72 -3.93 6.48
N LEU A 390 2.66 -4.26 5.60
CA LEU A 390 2.37 -4.60 4.20
C LEU A 390 1.66 -5.95 4.06
N ASP A 391 1.94 -6.91 4.94
CA ASP A 391 1.31 -8.24 4.94
C ASP A 391 -0.04 -8.27 5.67
N ARG A 392 -0.47 -7.15 6.26
CA ARG A 392 -1.66 -7.10 7.12
C ARG A 392 -2.91 -7.61 6.41
N GLU A 393 -3.78 -8.23 7.19
CA GLU A 393 -5.09 -8.64 6.70
C GLU A 393 -6.01 -7.44 6.51
N VAL A 394 -6.68 -7.40 5.35
CA VAL A 394 -7.72 -6.43 5.01
C VAL A 394 -9.07 -7.14 4.99
N PHE A 395 -10.13 -6.44 5.37
CA PHE A 395 -11.43 -7.07 5.58
C PHE A 395 -12.49 -6.54 4.61
N ARG A 396 -13.40 -7.41 4.22
CA ARG A 396 -14.59 -7.10 3.41
C ARG A 396 -15.83 -7.58 4.14
N GLY A 397 -16.87 -6.76 4.13
CA GLY A 397 -18.04 -6.92 4.99
C GLY A 397 -17.89 -6.14 6.31
N PRO A 398 -18.75 -6.37 7.31
CA PRO A 398 -19.63 -7.53 7.39
C PRO A 398 -20.82 -7.41 6.46
N TYR A 399 -21.07 -8.48 5.73
CA TYR A 399 -22.26 -8.61 4.90
C TYR A 399 -23.41 -9.10 5.78
N ILE A 400 -24.56 -8.47 5.63
CA ILE A 400 -25.82 -8.76 6.33
C ILE A 400 -25.98 -8.04 7.69
N ARG A 401 -25.87 -8.76 8.81
CA ARG A 401 -26.34 -8.33 10.13
C ARG A 401 -25.31 -8.66 11.20
N TYR A 402 -25.25 -7.81 12.22
CA TYR A 402 -24.40 -7.89 13.39
C TYR A 402 -22.91 -7.85 13.05
N THR A 403 -22.10 -7.73 14.10
CA THR A 403 -20.66 -7.54 13.96
C THR A 403 -19.86 -8.37 14.95
N GLU A 404 -20.45 -9.41 15.54
CA GLU A 404 -19.71 -10.30 16.43
C GLU A 404 -18.48 -10.84 15.70
N ASN A 405 -17.40 -11.06 16.45
CA ASN A 405 -16.11 -11.51 15.94
C ASN A 405 -15.36 -10.52 15.03
N ALA A 406 -15.95 -9.39 14.60
CA ALA A 406 -15.23 -8.39 13.81
C ALA A 406 -14.07 -7.80 14.63
N PRO A 407 -12.81 -7.88 14.15
CA PRO A 407 -11.66 -7.36 14.87
C PRO A 407 -11.48 -5.84 14.75
N TRP A 408 -12.47 -5.11 14.22
CA TRP A 408 -12.46 -3.66 14.09
C TRP A 408 -13.75 -3.04 14.64
N SER A 409 -13.73 -1.72 14.80
CA SER A 409 -14.87 -0.93 15.26
C SER A 409 -14.85 0.48 14.70
N ALA A 410 -15.84 1.30 15.02
CA ALA A 410 -15.86 2.71 14.64
C ALA A 410 -14.65 3.51 15.18
N THR A 411 -14.04 3.07 16.28
CA THR A 411 -12.92 3.80 16.91
C THR A 411 -11.56 3.14 16.70
N SER A 412 -11.52 1.87 16.28
CA SER A 412 -10.28 1.12 16.11
C SER A 412 -10.25 0.38 14.76
N PRO A 413 -9.20 0.55 13.95
CA PRO A 413 -9.02 -0.22 12.72
C PRO A 413 -8.66 -1.69 13.04
N PRO A 414 -8.73 -2.59 12.05
CA PRO A 414 -8.29 -3.97 12.24
C PRO A 414 -6.83 -4.03 12.72
N PRO A 415 -6.52 -4.89 13.72
CA PRO A 415 -5.17 -5.04 14.24
C PRO A 415 -4.23 -5.60 13.17
N VAL A 416 -2.97 -5.16 13.21
CA VAL A 416 -1.92 -5.75 12.39
C VAL A 416 -1.44 -7.04 13.08
N THR A 417 -1.67 -8.18 12.44
CA THR A 417 -1.32 -9.50 12.97
C THR A 417 -0.40 -10.25 12.00
N LYS A 418 0.41 -11.18 12.53
CA LYS A 418 1.21 -12.08 11.70
C LYS A 418 0.30 -12.97 10.85
N ARG A 419 0.78 -13.33 9.66
CA ARG A 419 0.12 -14.30 8.78
C ARG A 419 -0.09 -15.61 9.53
N THR A 420 -1.30 -16.13 9.47
CA THR A 420 -1.65 -17.46 9.97
C THR A 420 -1.43 -18.49 8.87
N ASP A 421 -1.50 -19.77 9.24
CA ASP A 421 -1.52 -20.85 8.25
C ASP A 421 -2.65 -20.63 7.23
N ARG A 422 -2.39 -21.01 5.98
CA ARG A 422 -3.34 -20.87 4.87
C ARG A 422 -4.59 -21.72 5.11
N ILE A 423 -5.70 -21.33 4.49
CA ILE A 423 -6.90 -22.15 4.43
C ILE A 423 -6.58 -23.44 3.66
N THR A 424 -6.90 -24.60 4.24
CA THR A 424 -6.70 -25.92 3.62
C THR A 424 -8.01 -26.66 3.41
N ALA A 425 -9.05 -26.34 4.19
CA ALA A 425 -10.37 -26.93 4.02
C ALA A 425 -11.45 -26.00 4.56
N VAL A 426 -12.66 -26.16 4.04
CA VAL A 426 -13.86 -25.50 4.55
C VAL A 426 -14.91 -26.56 4.80
N HIS A 427 -15.56 -26.48 5.96
CA HIS A 427 -16.68 -27.32 6.35
C HIS A 427 -17.92 -26.46 6.59
N LEU A 428 -19.03 -26.91 6.02
CA LEU A 428 -20.30 -26.21 6.04
C LEU A 428 -21.40 -27.19 6.44
N CYS A 429 -22.40 -26.64 7.11
CA CYS A 429 -23.67 -27.33 7.29
C CYS A 429 -24.76 -26.46 6.68
N VAL A 430 -25.56 -27.06 5.81
CA VAL A 430 -26.48 -26.33 4.95
C VAL A 430 -27.86 -26.99 4.94
N SER A 431 -28.89 -26.17 4.81
CA SER A 431 -30.25 -26.61 4.51
C SER A 431 -30.94 -25.52 3.68
N GLU A 432 -31.97 -24.89 4.23
CA GLU A 432 -32.69 -23.74 3.68
C GLU A 432 -31.91 -22.43 3.72
N ASP A 433 -30.69 -22.45 4.31
CA ASP A 433 -29.67 -21.39 4.32
C ASP A 433 -28.34 -22.04 4.80
N VAL A 434 -27.27 -21.26 4.93
CA VAL A 434 -26.03 -21.70 5.60
C VAL A 434 -26.24 -21.70 7.12
N ARG A 435 -26.08 -22.88 7.75
CA ARG A 435 -26.30 -23.10 9.18
C ARG A 435 -25.03 -23.06 10.01
N SER A 436 -23.93 -23.53 9.44
CA SER A 436 -22.64 -23.51 10.12
C SER A 436 -21.50 -23.32 9.15
N LEU A 437 -20.41 -22.71 9.64
CA LEU A 437 -19.17 -22.50 8.92
C LEU A 437 -18.01 -22.84 9.86
N GLN A 438 -17.07 -23.63 9.36
CA GLN A 438 -15.79 -23.88 10.01
C GLN A 438 -14.68 -23.94 8.96
N VAL A 439 -13.55 -23.29 9.24
CA VAL A 439 -12.41 -23.20 8.32
C VAL A 439 -11.22 -23.92 8.93
N LYS A 440 -10.48 -24.68 8.13
CA LYS A 440 -9.24 -25.33 8.53
C LYS A 440 -8.05 -24.51 8.04
N TYR A 441 -7.12 -24.22 8.94
CA TYR A 441 -5.88 -23.48 8.71
C TYR A 441 -4.70 -24.43 8.90
N GLY A 442 -3.96 -24.72 7.84
CA GLY A 442 -2.97 -25.80 7.86
C GLY A 442 -3.64 -27.11 8.26
N ASP A 443 -3.24 -27.66 9.41
CA ASP A 443 -3.81 -28.89 9.96
C ASP A 443 -4.86 -28.66 11.06
N THR A 444 -5.12 -27.39 11.43
CA THR A 444 -5.95 -27.04 12.59
C THR A 444 -7.30 -26.49 12.16
N TRP A 445 -8.39 -27.07 12.68
CA TRP A 445 -9.73 -26.49 12.54
C TRP A 445 -9.86 -25.26 13.44
N GLY A 446 -10.26 -24.14 12.83
CA GLY A 446 -10.59 -22.91 13.53
C GLY A 446 -11.93 -22.99 14.29
N PRO A 447 -12.40 -21.85 14.83
CA PRO A 447 -13.68 -21.79 15.53
C PRO A 447 -14.83 -22.24 14.62
N LYS A 448 -15.75 -23.02 15.19
CA LYS A 448 -17.00 -23.39 14.53
C LYS A 448 -18.04 -22.32 14.79
N PHE A 449 -18.59 -21.75 13.73
CA PHE A 449 -19.73 -20.85 13.80
C PHE A 449 -21.00 -21.62 13.45
N GLY A 450 -22.04 -21.48 14.27
CA GLY A 450 -23.32 -22.18 14.08
C GLY A 450 -23.27 -23.69 14.38
N GLU A 451 -24.36 -24.39 14.06
CA GLU A 451 -24.57 -25.78 14.50
C GLU A 451 -25.09 -26.69 13.39
N CYS A 452 -24.83 -27.99 13.55
CA CYS A 452 -25.23 -29.06 12.62
C CYS A 452 -25.98 -30.14 13.40
N ARG A 453 -27.17 -29.83 13.90
CA ARG A 453 -27.88 -30.70 14.87
C ARG A 453 -29.12 -31.39 14.30
N LYS A 454 -29.70 -30.86 13.23
CA LYS A 454 -30.95 -31.37 12.66
C LYS A 454 -30.65 -32.40 11.55
N PRO A 455 -31.44 -33.49 11.45
CA PRO A 455 -31.18 -34.57 10.50
C PRO A 455 -31.34 -34.14 9.03
N GLU A 456 -32.14 -33.10 8.76
CA GLU A 456 -32.30 -32.49 7.43
C GLU A 456 -31.14 -31.57 7.01
N ILE A 457 -30.17 -31.32 7.90
CA ILE A 457 -28.99 -30.49 7.60
C ILE A 457 -27.93 -31.36 6.94
N GLU A 458 -27.51 -30.95 5.76
CA GLU A 458 -26.46 -31.61 5.01
C GLU A 458 -25.10 -31.07 5.40
N SER A 459 -24.15 -31.98 5.67
CA SER A 459 -22.76 -31.64 5.92
C SER A 459 -21.97 -31.69 4.61
N ARG A 460 -21.25 -30.61 4.32
CA ARG A 460 -20.43 -30.45 3.11
C ARG A 460 -19.04 -29.99 3.48
N SER A 461 -18.03 -30.46 2.77
CA SER A 461 -16.67 -29.95 2.91
C SER A 461 -15.89 -30.07 1.60
N PHE A 462 -14.87 -29.24 1.46
CA PHE A 462 -13.87 -29.37 0.42
C PHE A 462 -12.48 -29.06 0.98
N GLU A 463 -11.46 -29.55 0.29
CA GLU A 463 -10.04 -29.34 0.63
C GLU A 463 -9.34 -28.66 -0.55
N LEU A 464 -8.32 -27.87 -0.24
CA LEU A 464 -7.51 -27.12 -1.21
C LEU A 464 -6.14 -27.79 -1.39
N GLN A 465 -5.66 -27.84 -2.63
CA GLN A 465 -4.32 -28.33 -2.94
C GLN A 465 -3.21 -27.43 -2.34
N PRO A 466 -1.95 -27.90 -2.21
CA PRO A 466 -0.81 -27.14 -1.67
C PRO A 466 -0.61 -25.71 -2.20
N ASP A 467 -0.90 -25.47 -3.47
CA ASP A 467 -0.74 -24.19 -4.18
C ASP A 467 -2.07 -23.55 -4.59
N GLU A 468 -3.18 -24.09 -4.07
CA GLU A 468 -4.53 -23.60 -4.32
C GLU A 468 -4.98 -22.68 -3.18
N TYR A 469 -5.56 -21.55 -3.56
CA TYR A 469 -6.17 -20.58 -2.64
C TYR A 469 -7.45 -20.02 -3.23
N ILE A 470 -8.36 -19.59 -2.36
CA ILE A 470 -9.64 -18.99 -2.75
C ILE A 470 -9.40 -17.52 -3.13
N GLU A 471 -9.85 -17.14 -4.31
CA GLU A 471 -9.73 -15.76 -4.83
C GLU A 471 -11.07 -15.02 -4.87
N ASN A 472 -12.19 -15.75 -4.96
CA ASN A 472 -13.54 -15.19 -4.99
C ASN A 472 -14.49 -16.02 -4.14
N VAL A 473 -15.40 -15.33 -3.47
CA VAL A 473 -16.55 -15.92 -2.78
C VAL A 473 -17.83 -15.27 -3.30
N ASP A 474 -18.65 -16.03 -4.00
CA ASP A 474 -20.00 -15.58 -4.34
C ASP A 474 -20.92 -15.88 -3.16
N ILE A 475 -21.62 -14.86 -2.70
CA ILE A 475 -22.54 -14.93 -1.57
C ILE A 475 -23.95 -14.56 -2.01
N VAL A 476 -24.94 -15.26 -1.46
CA VAL A 476 -26.35 -14.81 -1.48
C VAL A 476 -26.76 -14.55 -0.04
N TYR A 477 -27.19 -13.34 0.23
CA TYR A 477 -27.33 -12.83 1.58
C TYR A 477 -28.61 -11.99 1.73
N GLY A 478 -29.17 -11.95 2.94
CA GLY A 478 -30.37 -11.17 3.21
C GLY A 478 -30.76 -11.15 4.69
N HIS A 479 -31.83 -11.82 5.10
CA HIS A 479 -32.08 -12.04 6.52
C HIS A 479 -31.10 -13.06 7.12
N LYS A 480 -30.64 -14.01 6.30
CA LYS A 480 -29.61 -15.02 6.58
C LYS A 480 -28.50 -15.02 5.54
N LEU A 481 -27.41 -15.71 5.84
CA LEU A 481 -26.45 -16.15 4.83
C LEU A 481 -27.04 -17.35 4.09
N GLY A 482 -27.63 -17.10 2.93
CA GLY A 482 -28.39 -18.10 2.19
C GLY A 482 -27.50 -19.07 1.42
N GLN A 483 -26.45 -18.56 0.78
CA GLN A 483 -25.60 -19.37 -0.07
C GLN A 483 -24.15 -18.90 -0.11
N LEU A 484 -23.21 -19.84 -0.26
CA LEU A 484 -21.79 -19.61 -0.50
C LEU A 484 -21.31 -20.44 -1.69
N GLN A 485 -20.50 -19.84 -2.56
CA GLN A 485 -19.72 -20.51 -3.59
C GLN A 485 -18.30 -19.95 -3.61
N PHE A 486 -17.30 -20.81 -3.76
CA PHE A 486 -15.90 -20.42 -3.75
C PHE A 486 -15.25 -20.71 -5.09
N THR A 487 -14.48 -19.77 -5.60
CA THR A 487 -13.64 -19.94 -6.78
C THR A 487 -12.18 -19.80 -6.39
N THR A 488 -11.36 -20.76 -6.81
CA THR A 488 -9.91 -20.79 -6.51
C THR A 488 -9.09 -20.22 -7.66
N ASN A 489 -7.82 -19.90 -7.38
CA ASN A 489 -6.82 -19.50 -8.38
C ASN A 489 -6.55 -20.56 -9.48
N LYS A 490 -7.10 -21.77 -9.34
CA LYS A 490 -7.04 -22.84 -10.34
C LYS A 490 -8.31 -22.90 -11.21
N GLY A 491 -9.28 -22.02 -10.98
CA GLY A 491 -10.60 -22.08 -11.59
C GLY A 491 -11.51 -23.16 -11.02
N THR A 492 -11.11 -23.82 -9.92
CA THR A 492 -11.96 -24.81 -9.24
C THR A 492 -13.11 -24.08 -8.55
N VAL A 493 -14.33 -24.57 -8.73
CA VAL A 493 -15.54 -24.04 -8.11
C VAL A 493 -16.05 -25.03 -7.06
N HIS A 494 -16.25 -24.54 -5.84
CA HIS A 494 -16.81 -25.30 -4.72
C HIS A 494 -18.16 -24.70 -4.31
N GLY A 495 -19.23 -25.48 -4.42
CA GLY A 495 -20.60 -25.06 -4.15
C GLY A 495 -21.47 -25.05 -5.41
N PRO A 496 -22.59 -24.32 -5.40
CA PRO A 496 -23.10 -23.52 -4.29
C PRO A 496 -23.48 -24.38 -3.07
N TYR A 497 -23.30 -23.81 -1.88
CA TYR A 497 -23.64 -24.40 -0.60
C TYR A 497 -24.75 -23.59 0.06
N GLY A 498 -25.89 -24.24 0.33
CA GLY A 498 -27.10 -23.58 0.85
C GLY A 498 -28.13 -23.29 -0.24
N ASP A 499 -29.39 -23.24 0.17
CA ASP A 499 -30.54 -22.76 -0.61
C ASP A 499 -30.91 -21.37 -0.07
N PRO A 500 -30.94 -20.28 -0.83
CA PRO A 500 -31.10 -18.94 -0.27
C PRO A 500 -32.56 -18.58 0.06
N ARG A 501 -33.23 -19.31 0.96
CA ARG A 501 -34.65 -19.05 1.25
C ARG A 501 -34.90 -17.72 1.94
N HIS A 502 -33.97 -17.29 2.78
CA HIS A 502 -34.06 -16.05 3.53
C HIS A 502 -33.03 -15.02 3.07
N ALA A 503 -32.59 -15.11 1.81
CA ALA A 503 -31.56 -14.28 1.23
C ALA A 503 -31.89 -13.90 -0.21
N ASP A 504 -31.69 -12.63 -0.57
CA ASP A 504 -32.15 -12.08 -1.86
C ASP A 504 -31.16 -11.13 -2.54
N VAL A 505 -29.98 -10.95 -1.95
CA VAL A 505 -28.91 -10.10 -2.49
C VAL A 505 -27.72 -10.97 -2.86
N SER A 506 -27.35 -11.00 -4.13
CA SER A 506 -26.16 -11.69 -4.62
C SER A 506 -24.97 -10.74 -4.76
N LEU A 507 -23.80 -11.17 -4.32
CA LEU A 507 -22.55 -10.40 -4.42
C LEU A 507 -21.36 -11.33 -4.62
N ALA A 508 -20.43 -10.92 -5.49
CA ALA A 508 -19.10 -11.53 -5.59
C ALA A 508 -18.11 -10.77 -4.70
N VAL A 509 -17.47 -11.48 -3.78
CA VAL A 509 -16.47 -10.92 -2.86
C VAL A 509 -15.10 -11.45 -3.26
N ASN A 510 -14.35 -10.62 -3.97
CA ASN A 510 -12.97 -10.86 -4.35
C ASN A 510 -12.12 -9.61 -4.13
N HIS A 511 -10.81 -9.81 -4.20
CA HIS A 511 -9.86 -8.72 -4.11
C HIS A 511 -8.59 -9.04 -4.92
N THR A 512 -8.39 -8.33 -6.04
CA THR A 512 -7.30 -8.57 -6.99
C THR A 512 -5.93 -8.45 -6.32
N GLY A 513 -5.09 -9.48 -6.49
CA GLY A 513 -3.75 -9.51 -5.89
C GLY A 513 -3.71 -9.99 -4.43
N TYR A 514 -4.84 -10.46 -3.91
CA TYR A 514 -4.95 -11.00 -2.56
C TYR A 514 -5.51 -12.43 -2.58
N ALA A 515 -5.19 -13.19 -1.54
CA ALA A 515 -5.82 -14.47 -1.24
C ALA A 515 -6.78 -14.32 -0.05
N LEU A 516 -7.89 -15.05 -0.07
CA LEU A 516 -8.74 -15.19 1.11
C LEU A 516 -7.96 -15.93 2.21
N THR A 517 -7.82 -15.30 3.36
CA THR A 517 -7.08 -15.84 4.51
C THR A 517 -7.95 -16.13 5.71
N SER A 518 -9.15 -15.55 5.81
CA SER A 518 -10.06 -15.86 6.90
C SER A 518 -11.53 -15.61 6.57
N MET A 519 -12.41 -16.32 7.29
CA MET A 519 -13.86 -16.15 7.19
C MET A 519 -14.46 -16.27 8.58
N TYR A 520 -15.38 -15.38 8.91
CA TYR A 520 -16.00 -15.33 10.23
C TYR A 520 -17.48 -15.06 10.10
N SER A 521 -18.28 -15.78 10.87
CA SER A 521 -19.69 -15.42 11.05
C SER A 521 -19.82 -14.25 12.01
N THR A 522 -20.76 -13.36 11.74
CA THR A 522 -21.05 -12.20 12.60
C THR A 522 -22.10 -12.46 13.68
N HIS A 523 -22.90 -13.51 13.50
CA HIS A 523 -23.92 -13.95 14.45
C HIS A 523 -24.54 -15.27 13.97
N TYR A 524 -24.97 -16.09 14.94
CA TYR A 524 -25.75 -17.29 14.68
C TYR A 524 -27.02 -17.28 15.53
N GLU A 525 -28.17 -17.27 14.85
CA GLU A 525 -29.48 -17.31 15.47
C GLU A 525 -29.96 -18.75 15.60
N ARG A 526 -30.36 -19.13 16.81
CA ARG A 526 -30.84 -20.48 17.17
C ARG A 526 -32.35 -20.65 16.95
N ASN A 527 -33.10 -19.56 16.95
CA ASN A 527 -34.55 -19.54 16.74
C ASN A 527 -34.88 -19.56 15.26
N ASP A 528 -36.08 -20.01 14.93
CA ASP A 528 -36.53 -20.09 13.54
C ASP A 528 -36.76 -18.70 12.91
N PRO A 529 -36.29 -18.42 11.67
CA PRO A 529 -35.41 -19.28 10.88
C PRO A 529 -34.00 -19.30 11.50
N GLU A 530 -33.52 -20.49 11.85
CA GLU A 530 -32.20 -20.65 12.48
C GLU A 530 -31.10 -20.58 11.40
N GLY A 531 -29.92 -20.05 11.73
CA GLY A 531 -28.82 -19.98 10.78
C GLY A 531 -27.88 -18.82 11.01
N ILE A 532 -26.83 -18.77 10.18
CA ILE A 532 -25.87 -17.66 10.20
C ILE A 532 -26.55 -16.40 9.67
N GLU A 533 -26.43 -15.30 10.40
CA GLU A 533 -27.05 -14.02 10.03
C GLU A 533 -26.07 -13.03 9.41
N GLY A 534 -24.79 -13.36 9.29
CA GLY A 534 -23.84 -12.53 8.55
C GLY A 534 -22.44 -13.10 8.54
N ILE A 535 -21.61 -12.51 7.68
CA ILE A 535 -20.27 -13.00 7.38
C ILE A 535 -19.35 -11.86 6.98
N PHE A 536 -18.07 -11.97 7.31
CA PHE A 536 -17.02 -11.13 6.74
C PHE A 536 -15.81 -11.98 6.35
N PHE A 537 -14.99 -11.43 5.46
CA PHE A 537 -13.88 -12.10 4.81
C PHE A 537 -12.60 -11.30 5.04
N GLY A 538 -11.53 -11.98 5.46
CA GLY A 538 -10.19 -11.41 5.55
C GLY A 538 -9.33 -11.85 4.36
N PHE A 539 -8.58 -10.92 3.81
CA PHE A 539 -7.71 -11.10 2.66
C PHE A 539 -6.30 -10.62 2.99
N ARG A 540 -5.28 -11.31 2.49
CA ARG A 540 -3.88 -10.84 2.56
C ARG A 540 -3.22 -10.78 1.20
N PRO A 541 -2.29 -9.84 0.97
CA PRO A 541 -1.68 -9.67 -0.33
C PRO A 541 -0.84 -10.88 -0.70
N LEU A 542 -0.84 -11.23 -1.99
CA LEU A 542 -0.01 -12.30 -2.54
C LEU A 542 1.46 -11.87 -2.60
N LEU A 543 1.72 -10.57 -2.77
CA LEU A 543 3.07 -10.01 -2.90
C LEU A 543 3.97 -10.26 -1.69
N THR A 544 3.40 -10.44 -0.49
CA THR A 544 4.13 -10.72 0.76
C THR A 544 3.88 -12.14 1.27
N ALA A 545 3.28 -13.02 0.45
CA ALA A 545 2.88 -14.36 0.88
C ALA A 545 4.04 -15.37 0.94
N LYS A 546 5.18 -15.10 0.28
CA LYS A 546 6.37 -15.96 0.39
C LYS A 546 7.09 -15.72 1.72
N THR A 547 7.42 -16.81 2.38
CA THR A 547 8.28 -16.84 3.56
C THR A 547 9.53 -17.62 3.20
N ASP A 548 10.70 -16.98 3.27
CA ASP A 548 12.00 -17.61 2.99
C ASP A 548 12.55 -18.36 4.21
#